data_AF-A0A1F9I4D1-F1
#
_entry.id   AF-A0A1F9I4D1-F1
#
_cell.length_a   1.000
_cell.length_b   1.000
_cell.length_c   1.000
_cell.angle_alpha   90.00
_cell.angle_beta   90.00
_cell.angle_gamma   90.00
#
_symmetry.space_group_name_H-M   'P 1'
#
loop_
_entity.id
_entity.type
_entity.pdbx_description
1 polymer ?
#
loop_
_entity_poly.entity_id
_entity_poly.type
_entity_poly.pdbx_seq_one_letter_code
_entity_poly.pdbx_strand_id
1 'polypeptide(L)'
;MSMKPETEVKVKYGVWGLILGAVIAMIIGFAWGGWTTRGTSQEMTEAAVLTTRAAICVAQFTKAPNYQERLKELKAIRSWERAAFIEKGGWDKMPGEEKASFTVARACADGLGVLMEK
;
A
#
# COMPACT_ATOMS: atom_id res chain seq x y z
N MET A 1 51.04 -24.20 17.07
CA MET A 1 50.15 -24.74 16.01
C MET A 1 50.52 -24.09 14.69
N SER A 2 51.34 -24.74 13.86
CA SER A 2 51.64 -24.26 12.51
C SER A 2 50.47 -24.61 11.58
N MET A 3 49.76 -23.60 11.07
CA MET A 3 48.80 -23.83 9.98
C MET A 3 49.58 -24.12 8.70
N LYS A 4 49.23 -25.22 8.03
CA LYS A 4 49.77 -25.62 6.73
C LYS A 4 49.33 -24.58 5.68
N PRO A 5 50.17 -24.18 4.71
CA PRO A 5 49.78 -23.24 3.66
C PRO A 5 48.59 -23.76 2.81
N GLU A 6 48.39 -25.08 2.76
CA GLU A 6 47.25 -25.73 2.09
C GLU A 6 45.88 -25.42 2.74
N THR A 7 45.86 -25.19 4.06
CA THR A 7 44.60 -24.90 4.78
C THR A 7 44.10 -23.47 4.55
N GLU A 8 45.01 -22.51 4.37
CA GLU A 8 44.65 -21.11 4.15
C GLU A 8 43.97 -20.91 2.79
N VAL A 9 44.49 -21.60 1.77
CA VAL A 9 43.94 -21.60 0.41
C VAL A 9 42.54 -22.25 0.39
N LYS A 10 42.37 -23.40 1.06
CA LYS A 10 41.06 -24.08 1.19
C LYS A 10 40.02 -23.22 1.90
N VAL A 11 40.41 -22.51 2.96
CA VAL A 11 39.50 -21.61 3.68
C VAL A 11 39.11 -20.42 2.81
N LYS A 12 40.07 -19.83 2.09
CA LYS A 12 39.81 -18.68 1.20
C LYS A 12 38.83 -19.02 0.08
N TYR A 13 38.99 -20.19 -0.57
CA TYR A 13 38.06 -20.66 -1.60
C TYR A 13 36.72 -21.14 -1.03
N GLY A 14 36.72 -21.77 0.15
CA GLY A 14 35.49 -22.17 0.84
C GLY A 14 34.61 -20.98 1.23
N VAL A 15 35.21 -19.90 1.73
CA VAL A 15 34.51 -18.66 2.07
C VAL A 15 33.90 -18.01 0.82
N TRP A 16 34.65 -17.96 -0.29
CA TRP A 16 34.14 -17.44 -1.57
C TRP A 16 32.95 -18.26 -2.11
N GLY A 17 33.00 -19.60 -1.98
CA GLY A 17 31.88 -20.46 -2.35
C GLY A 17 30.63 -20.22 -1.48
N LEU A 18 30.82 -19.97 -0.19
CA LEU A 18 29.74 -19.65 0.75
C LEU A 18 29.08 -18.30 0.42
N ILE A 19 29.89 -17.29 0.07
CA ILE A 19 29.39 -15.97 -0.35
C ILE A 19 28.56 -16.09 -1.63
N LEU A 20 29.09 -16.78 -2.65
CA LEU A 20 28.37 -17.01 -3.91
C LEU A 20 27.08 -17.80 -3.69
N GLY A 21 27.12 -18.85 -2.88
CA GLY A 21 25.93 -19.63 -2.53
C GLY A 21 24.87 -18.81 -1.80
N ALA A 22 25.28 -17.96 -0.85
CA ALA A 22 24.38 -17.08 -0.12
C ALA A 22 23.70 -16.05 -1.05
N VAL A 23 24.44 -15.46 -2.01
CA VAL A 23 23.87 -14.52 -2.99
C VAL A 23 22.85 -15.22 -3.89
N ILE A 24 23.16 -16.41 -4.39
CA ILE A 24 22.23 -17.18 -5.23
C ILE A 24 20.97 -17.55 -4.44
N ALA A 25 21.11 -18.00 -3.19
CA ALA A 25 19.98 -18.32 -2.32
C ALA A 25 19.10 -17.10 -2.02
N MET A 26 19.71 -15.93 -1.80
CA MET A 26 18.97 -14.67 -1.66
C MET A 26 18.19 -14.36 -2.95
N ILE A 27 18.82 -14.40 -4.12
CA ILE A 27 18.13 -14.10 -5.39
C ILE A 27 16.94 -15.02 -5.60
N ILE A 28 17.10 -16.34 -5.38
CA ILE A 28 16.00 -17.30 -5.52
C ILE A 28 14.90 -17.04 -4.47
N GLY A 29 15.27 -16.74 -3.22
CA GLY A 29 14.34 -16.44 -2.14
C GLY A 29 13.52 -15.17 -2.37
N PHE A 30 14.15 -14.09 -2.83
CA PHE A 30 13.48 -12.82 -3.13
C PHE A 30 12.72 -12.84 -4.47
N ALA A 31 13.21 -13.54 -5.49
CA ALA A 31 12.59 -13.58 -6.81
C ALA A 31 11.45 -14.59 -6.93
N TRP A 32 11.59 -15.78 -6.36
CA TRP A 32 10.59 -16.86 -6.49
C TRP A 32 9.90 -17.20 -5.17
N GLY A 33 10.63 -17.12 -4.05
CA GLY A 33 10.06 -17.38 -2.72
C GLY A 33 9.11 -16.29 -2.20
N GLY A 34 9.02 -15.15 -2.89
CA GLY A 34 8.21 -14.01 -2.44
C GLY A 34 8.67 -13.45 -1.10
N TRP A 35 9.94 -13.69 -0.72
CA TRP A 35 10.49 -13.19 0.53
C TRP A 35 10.61 -11.67 0.41
N THR A 36 9.63 -10.98 0.98
CA THR A 36 9.63 -9.51 1.07
C THR A 36 10.06 -9.12 2.48
N THR A 37 10.84 -8.05 2.58
CA THR A 37 11.25 -7.51 3.88
C THR A 37 10.02 -6.91 4.57
N ARG A 38 9.88 -7.12 5.89
CA ARG A 38 8.73 -6.70 6.70
C ARG A 38 8.31 -5.23 6.47
N GLY A 39 9.26 -4.33 6.24
CA GLY A 39 8.99 -2.91 5.95
C GLY A 39 8.27 -2.69 4.63
N THR A 40 8.70 -3.37 3.56
CA THR A 40 8.01 -3.31 2.25
C THR A 40 6.61 -3.92 2.34
N SER A 41 6.42 -5.01 3.10
CA SER A 41 5.10 -5.60 3.28
C SER A 41 4.12 -4.65 4.02
N GLN A 42 4.61 -3.88 5.00
CA GLN A 42 3.78 -2.92 5.75
C GLN A 42 3.33 -1.74 4.89
N GLU A 43 4.23 -1.10 4.13
CA GLU A 43 3.87 0.00 3.23
C GLU A 43 2.85 -0.45 2.18
N MET A 44 3.07 -1.63 1.60
CA MET A 44 2.17 -2.21 0.59
C MET A 44 0.79 -2.54 1.18
N THR A 45 0.73 -2.99 2.44
CA THR A 45 -0.55 -3.26 3.12
C THR A 45 -1.28 -1.98 3.50
N GLU A 46 -0.60 -0.94 3.99
CA GLU A 46 -1.26 0.35 4.25
C GLU A 46 -1.82 0.98 2.97
N ALA A 47 -1.06 0.97 1.88
CA ALA A 47 -1.54 1.47 0.59
C ALA A 47 -2.73 0.65 0.05
N ALA A 48 -2.66 -0.68 0.11
CA ALA A 48 -3.74 -1.56 -0.32
C ALA A 48 -5.01 -1.44 0.56
N VAL A 49 -4.83 -1.25 1.87
CA VAL A 49 -5.94 -0.98 2.79
C VAL A 49 -6.56 0.37 2.46
N LEU A 50 -5.77 1.41 2.23
CA LEU A 50 -6.27 2.75 1.90
C LEU A 50 -7.07 2.74 0.60
N THR A 51 -6.58 2.08 -0.46
CA THR A 51 -7.29 1.98 -1.74
C THR A 51 -8.58 1.18 -1.61
N THR A 52 -8.58 0.10 -0.83
CA THR A 52 -9.79 -0.68 -0.52
C THR A 52 -10.79 0.15 0.26
N ARG A 53 -10.36 0.89 1.29
CA ARG A 53 -11.21 1.80 2.06
C ARG A 53 -11.82 2.90 1.19
N ALA A 54 -11.02 3.48 0.29
CA ALA A 54 -11.50 4.46 -0.67
C ALA A 54 -12.54 3.87 -1.64
N ALA A 55 -12.31 2.65 -2.15
CA ALA A 55 -13.27 1.96 -3.00
C ALA A 55 -14.60 1.66 -2.27
N ILE A 56 -14.54 1.28 -0.99
CA ILE A 56 -15.72 1.12 -0.15
C ILE A 56 -16.45 2.46 0.01
N CYS A 57 -15.75 3.55 0.29
CA CYS A 57 -16.33 4.89 0.38
C CYS A 57 -17.05 5.27 -0.93
N VAL A 58 -16.44 5.05 -2.10
CA VAL A 58 -17.07 5.28 -3.40
C VAL A 58 -18.32 4.42 -3.59
N ALA A 59 -18.26 3.14 -3.19
CA ALA A 59 -19.41 2.24 -3.27
C ALA A 59 -20.56 2.68 -2.34
N GLN A 60 -20.25 3.16 -1.13
CA GLN A 60 -21.25 3.72 -0.22
C GLN A 60 -21.84 5.03 -0.76
N PHE A 61 -21.00 5.88 -1.33
CA PHE A 61 -21.40 7.15 -1.93
C PHE A 61 -22.38 6.92 -3.10
N THR A 62 -22.06 6.00 -4.01
CA THR A 62 -22.90 5.69 -5.18
C THR A 62 -24.19 4.96 -4.84
N LYS A 63 -24.25 4.24 -3.71
CA LYS A 63 -25.49 3.66 -3.18
C LYS A 63 -26.46 4.70 -2.61
N ALA A 64 -26.01 5.92 -2.30
CA ALA A 64 -26.89 6.95 -1.79
C ALA A 64 -27.88 7.41 -2.88
N PRO A 65 -29.17 7.62 -2.55
CA PRO A 65 -30.19 8.00 -3.53
C PRO A 65 -29.89 9.35 -4.21
N ASN A 66 -29.13 10.22 -3.55
CA ASN A 66 -28.78 11.56 -4.04
C ASN A 66 -27.33 11.67 -4.54
N TYR A 67 -26.67 10.55 -4.87
CA TYR A 67 -25.24 10.58 -5.19
C TYR A 67 -24.90 11.49 -6.37
N GLN A 68 -25.76 11.57 -7.40
CA GLN A 68 -25.56 12.42 -8.58
C GLN A 68 -25.53 13.91 -8.21
N GLU A 69 -26.41 14.35 -7.33
CA GLU A 69 -26.46 15.74 -6.86
C GLU A 69 -25.25 16.07 -5.99
N ARG A 70 -24.91 15.16 -5.07
CA ARG A 70 -23.71 15.27 -4.21
C ARG A 70 -22.41 15.25 -5.01
N LEU A 71 -22.35 14.48 -6.10
CA LEU A 71 -21.19 14.43 -6.98
C LEU A 71 -21.02 15.76 -7.74
N LYS A 72 -22.12 16.41 -8.15
CA LYS A 72 -22.07 17.75 -8.74
C LYS A 72 -21.60 18.79 -7.72
N GLU A 73 -22.08 18.74 -6.49
CA GLU A 73 -21.58 19.60 -5.39
C GLU A 73 -20.08 19.37 -5.15
N LEU A 74 -19.64 18.11 -5.08
CA LEU A 74 -18.24 17.72 -4.91
C LEU A 74 -17.36 18.22 -6.06
N LYS A 75 -17.89 18.23 -7.29
CA LYS A 75 -17.21 18.75 -8.48
C LYS A 75 -17.08 20.27 -8.44
N ALA A 76 -18.07 20.97 -7.88
CA ALA A 76 -18.14 22.42 -7.80
C ALA A 76 -17.22 23.00 -6.70
N ILE A 77 -16.96 22.25 -5.62
CA ILE A 77 -16.06 22.69 -4.55
C ILE A 77 -14.58 22.47 -4.88
N ARG A 78 -13.72 23.19 -4.17
CA ARG A 78 -12.27 23.18 -4.40
C ARG A 78 -11.66 21.86 -3.88
N SER A 79 -10.55 21.44 -4.48
CA SER A 79 -9.94 20.12 -4.20
C SER A 79 -9.63 19.87 -2.72
N TRP A 80 -9.26 20.91 -1.97
CA TRP A 80 -9.02 20.83 -0.53
C TRP A 80 -10.28 20.70 0.32
N GLU A 81 -11.44 21.15 -0.17
CA GLU A 81 -12.72 21.04 0.52
C GLU A 81 -13.39 19.68 0.30
N ARG A 82 -12.97 18.95 -0.73
CA ARG A 82 -13.52 17.63 -1.08
C ARG A 82 -13.40 16.62 0.05
N ALA A 83 -12.24 16.57 0.73
CA ALA A 83 -12.05 15.68 1.88
C ALA A 83 -13.03 16.02 3.02
N ALA A 84 -13.19 17.31 3.33
CA ALA A 84 -14.12 17.77 4.36
C ALA A 84 -15.59 17.51 3.99
N PHE A 85 -15.95 17.57 2.71
CA PHE A 85 -17.28 17.21 2.23
C PHE A 85 -17.57 15.71 2.43
N ILE A 86 -16.61 14.85 2.10
CA ILE A 86 -16.73 13.40 2.30
C ILE A 86 -16.83 13.05 3.78
N GLU A 87 -16.02 13.71 4.62
CA GLU A 87 -16.05 13.55 6.09
C GLU A 87 -17.38 14.00 6.69
N LYS A 88 -17.92 15.14 6.24
CA LYS A 88 -19.25 15.64 6.67
C LYS A 88 -20.38 14.69 6.31
N GLY A 89 -20.29 14.01 5.17
CA GLY A 89 -21.27 13.00 4.78
C GLY A 89 -21.03 11.61 5.37
N GLY A 90 -19.89 11.41 6.05
CA GLY A 90 -19.57 10.18 6.76
C GLY A 90 -19.28 8.97 5.87
N TRP A 91 -19.00 9.18 4.58
CA TRP A 91 -18.67 8.08 3.66
C TRP A 91 -17.25 7.54 3.85
N ASP A 92 -16.40 8.29 4.55
CA ASP A 92 -15.05 7.87 4.97
C ASP A 92 -15.07 6.96 6.21
N LYS A 93 -16.22 6.82 6.88
CA LYS A 93 -16.40 5.83 7.95
C LYS A 93 -16.55 4.44 7.36
N MET A 94 -15.66 3.55 7.82
CA MET A 94 -15.73 2.14 7.47
C MET A 94 -16.90 1.46 8.17
N PRO A 95 -17.61 0.52 7.52
CA PRO A 95 -18.68 -0.24 8.15
C PRO A 95 -18.12 -1.02 9.35
N GLY A 96 -18.54 -0.66 10.56
CA GLY A 96 -18.05 -1.24 11.81
C GLY A 96 -16.97 -0.43 12.54
N GLU A 97 -16.48 0.67 11.96
CA GLU A 97 -15.61 1.63 12.67
C GLU A 97 -16.37 2.92 13.00
N GLU A 98 -16.21 3.42 14.23
CA GLU A 98 -16.85 4.66 14.67
C GLU A 98 -16.13 5.93 14.16
N LYS A 99 -14.84 5.79 13.79
CA LYS A 99 -13.97 6.91 13.45
C LYS A 99 -13.83 7.10 11.95
N ALA A 100 -14.10 8.33 11.53
CA ALA A 100 -13.76 8.88 10.23
C ALA A 100 -12.22 8.97 10.09
N SER A 101 -11.71 8.81 8.87
CA SER A 101 -10.28 8.94 8.59
C SER A 101 -10.06 9.91 7.44
N PHE A 102 -9.34 11.00 7.74
CA PHE A 102 -9.02 12.04 6.76
C PHE A 102 -8.25 11.49 5.55
N THR A 103 -7.37 10.50 5.74
CA THR A 103 -6.64 9.88 4.62
C THR A 103 -7.57 9.11 3.70
N VAL A 104 -8.57 8.43 4.26
CA VAL A 104 -9.63 7.73 3.51
C VAL A 104 -10.54 8.72 2.82
N ALA A 105 -10.93 9.82 3.49
CA ALA A 105 -11.76 10.88 2.91
C ALA A 105 -11.08 11.51 1.68
N ARG A 106 -9.77 11.76 1.77
CA ARG A 106 -8.97 12.28 0.66
C ARG A 106 -8.85 11.27 -0.49
N ALA A 107 -8.50 10.02 -0.19
CA ALA A 107 -8.39 8.97 -1.21
C ALA A 107 -9.76 8.69 -1.88
N CYS A 108 -10.85 8.79 -1.12
CA CYS A 108 -12.20 8.67 -1.66
C CYS A 108 -12.57 9.86 -2.56
N ALA A 109 -12.23 11.09 -2.17
CA ALA A 109 -12.43 12.26 -3.01
C ALA A 109 -11.65 12.16 -4.33
N ASP A 110 -10.43 11.63 -4.31
CA ASP A 110 -9.64 11.38 -5.52
C ASP A 110 -10.27 10.28 -6.39
N GLY A 111 -10.75 9.18 -5.78
CA GLY A 111 -11.47 8.11 -6.48
C GLY A 111 -12.79 8.58 -7.12
N LEU A 112 -13.54 9.45 -6.44
CA LEU A 112 -14.73 10.13 -6.98
C LEU A 112 -14.33 11.11 -8.09
N GLY A 113 -13.13 11.68 -8.05
CA GLY A 113 -12.54 12.49 -9.13
C GLY A 113 -12.59 11.78 -10.49
N VAL A 114 -12.24 10.50 -10.52
CA VAL A 114 -12.29 9.68 -11.72
C VAL A 114 -13.72 9.50 -12.23
N LEU A 115 -14.72 9.44 -11.35
CA LEU A 115 -16.14 9.39 -11.72
C LEU A 115 -16.70 10.75 -12.18
N MET A 116 -16.10 11.85 -11.73
CA MET A 116 -16.48 13.21 -12.14
C MET A 116 -15.98 13.58 -13.54
N GLU A 117 -14.98 12.86 -14.05
CA GLU A 117 -14.36 13.07 -15.37
C GLU A 117 -14.98 12.20 -16.47
N LYS A 118 -15.77 11.19 -16.09
CA LYS A 118 -16.57 10.35 -16.99
C LYS A 118 -17.92 11.00 -17.31
#